data_AF-T2IMP3-F1
#
_entry.id   AF-T2IMP3-F1
#
_cell.length_a   1.000
_cell.length_b   1.000
_cell.length_c   1.000
_cell.angle_alpha   90.00
_cell.angle_beta   90.00
_cell.angle_gamma   90.00
#
_symmetry.space_group_name_H-M   'P 1'
#
loop_
_entity.id
_entity.type
_entity.pdbx_description
1 polymer ?
#
loop_
_entity_poly.entity_id
_entity_poly.type
_entity_poly.pdbx_seq_one_letter_code
_entity_poly.pdbx_strand_id
1 'polypeptide(L)' 'MMIFKEIKDNIRYVTNEKGEKTDVLIPLELWKTIVVQLSESEEIEDSREEILNDLKQSLLDGKIGKTFPLEELWQETD' A
#
# COMPACT_ATOMS: atom_id res chain seq x y z
N MET A 1 4.68 -8.45 15.52
CA MET A 1 3.40 -7.71 15.57
C MET A 1 3.27 -6.98 16.92
N MET A 2 3.95 -5.83 17.09
CA MET A 2 3.93 -5.03 18.34
C MET A 2 2.96 -3.82 18.28
N ILE A 3 2.65 -3.35 17.07
CA ILE A 3 1.97 -2.06 16.83
C ILE A 3 0.49 -2.07 17.29
N PHE A 4 -0.24 -3.17 17.11
CA PHE A 4 -1.67 -3.23 17.44
C PHE A 4 -2.00 -3.13 18.93
N LYS A 5 -1.09 -3.56 19.83
CA LYS A 5 -1.32 -3.51 21.26
C LYS A 5 -1.14 -2.08 21.79
N GLU A 6 -0.09 -1.40 21.36
CA GLU A 6 0.17 0.01 21.72
C GLU A 6 -0.89 0.96 21.14
N ILE A 7 -1.44 0.66 19.95
CA ILE A 7 -2.53 1.45 19.38
C ILE A 7 -3.77 1.42 20.29
N LYS A 8 -4.16 0.24 20.79
CA LYS A 8 -5.38 0.09 21.60
C LYS A 8 -5.32 0.86 22.92
N ASP A 9 -4.15 0.89 23.55
CA ASP A 9 -3.97 1.57 24.84
C ASP A 9 -3.98 3.10 24.72
N ASN A 10 -3.81 3.62 23.50
CA ASN A 10 -3.76 5.06 23.20
C ASN A 10 -5.03 5.60 22.51
N ILE A 11 -6.01 4.74 22.20
CA ILE A 11 -7.28 5.14 21.61
C ILE A 11 -8.31 5.43 22.71
N ARG A 12 -9.00 6.56 22.61
CA ARG A 12 -10.16 6.87 23.47
C ARG A 12 -11.41 6.98 22.63
N TYR A 13 -12.51 6.42 23.11
CA TYR A 13 -13.80 6.48 22.43
C TYR A 13 -14.66 7.56 23.08
N VAL A 14 -15.34 8.35 22.25
CA VAL A 14 -16.37 9.29 22.69
C VAL A 14 -17.72 8.60 22.54
N THR A 15 -18.53 8.66 23.60
CA THR A 15 -19.88 8.09 23.60
C THR A 15 -20.92 9.19 23.63
N ASN A 16 -22.01 8.99 22.89
CA ASN A 16 -23.18 9.86 22.98
C ASN A 16 -23.96 9.61 24.28
N GLU A 17 -25.05 10.36 24.49
CA GLU A 17 -25.91 10.27 25.67
C GLU A 17 -26.55 8.88 25.87
N LYS A 18 -26.61 8.06 24.81
CA LYS A 18 -27.11 6.68 24.83
C LYS A 18 -26.01 5.65 25.14
N GLY A 19 -24.76 6.09 25.32
CA GLY A 19 -23.60 5.22 25.52
C GLY A 19 -23.05 4.60 24.23
N GLU A 20 -23.53 5.02 23.06
CA GLU A 20 -23.05 4.53 21.78
C GLU A 20 -21.76 5.25 21.39
N LYS A 21 -20.75 4.50 20.93
CA LYS A 21 -19.48 5.08 20.47
C LYS A 21 -19.71 5.82 19.16
N THR A 22 -19.57 7.13 19.14
CA THR A 22 -19.76 7.96 17.94
C THR A 22 -18.44 8.37 17.33
N ASP A 23 -17.45 8.68 18.17
CA ASP A 23 -16.18 9.23 17.71
C ASP A 23 -15.01 8.57 18.41
N VAL A 24 -13.82 8.77 17.84
CA VAL A 24 -12.57 8.22 18.34
C VAL A 24 -11.51 9.32 18.42
N LEU A 25 -10.85 9.43 19.56
CA LEU A 25 -9.72 10.30 19.79
C LEU A 25 -8.44 9.46 19.72
N ILE A 26 -7.59 9.83 18.78
CA ILE A 26 -6.33 9.14 18.48
C ILE A 26 -5.21 10.19 18.55
N PRO A 27 -4.08 9.91 19.23
CA PRO A 27 -2.91 10.77 19.18
C PRO A 27 -2.46 11.00 17.73
N LEU A 28 -2.15 12.25 17.39
CA LEU A 28 -1.87 12.63 16.00
C LEU A 28 -0.74 11.82 15.37
N GLU A 29 0.35 11.58 16.11
CA GLU A 29 1.50 10.80 15.61
C GLU A 29 1.14 9.33 15.35
N LEU A 30 0.20 8.78 16.14
CA LEU A 30 -0.33 7.45 15.93
C LEU A 30 -1.21 7.40 14.68
N TRP A 31 -2.07 8.41 14.49
CA TRP A 31 -2.91 8.52 13.29
C TRP A 31 -2.06 8.65 12.02
N LYS A 32 -1.03 9.49 12.02
CA LYS A 32 -0.09 9.62 10.90
C LYS A 32 0.58 8.28 10.55
N THR A 33 1.05 7.55 11.56
CA THR A 33 1.65 6.22 11.36
C THR A 33 0.65 5.26 10.71
N ILE A 34 -0.60 5.23 11.19
CA ILE A 34 -1.66 4.38 10.63
C ILE A 34 -1.94 4.76 9.17
N VAL A 35 -2.05 6.06 8.86
CA VAL A 35 -2.30 6.53 7.48
C VAL A 35 -1.16 6.11 6.54
N VAL A 36 0.10 6.27 6.96
CA VAL A 36 1.27 5.86 6.17
C VAL A 36 1.25 4.35 5.90
N GLN A 37 0.99 3.55 6.94
CA GLN A 37 0.92 2.09 6.78
C GLN A 37 -0.24 1.63 5.90
N LEU A 38 -1.37 2.33 5.94
CA LEU A 38 -2.50 2.06 5.04
C LEU A 38 -2.16 2.43 3.59
N SER A 39 -1.46 3.55 3.36
CA SER A 39 -0.99 3.92 2.01
C SER A 39 0.11 2.99 1.48
N GLU A 40 0.94 2.41 2.35
CA GLU A 40 1.93 1.40 1.95
C GLU A 40 1.28 0.02 1.66
N SER A 41 0.04 -0.20 2.12
CA SER A 41 -0.75 -1.40 1.82
C SER A 41 -1.61 -1.28 0.55
N GLU A 42 -1.74 -0.07 0.01
CA GLU A 42 -2.07 0.10 -1.40
C GLU A 42 -0.80 -0.28 -2.16
N GLU A 43 -0.81 -1.47 -2.78
CA GLU A 43 0.21 -1.87 -3.73
C GLU A 43 0.55 -0.67 -4.62
N ILE A 44 1.84 -0.42 -4.78
CA ILE A 44 2.42 0.64 -5.59
C ILE A 44 1.66 0.70 -6.91
N GLU A 45 0.76 1.68 -7.05
CA GLU A 45 0.16 1.97 -8.33
C GLU A 45 1.31 2.60 -9.13
N ASP A 46 1.93 1.80 -10.02
CA ASP A 46 3.00 2.26 -10.88
C ASP A 46 2.63 3.63 -11.41
N SER A 47 3.50 4.61 -11.16
CA SER A 47 3.18 5.98 -11.53
C SER A 47 2.88 6.00 -13.03
N ARG A 48 1.96 6.86 -13.48
CA ARG A 48 1.62 6.95 -14.92
C ARG A 48 2.86 7.08 -15.82
N GLU A 49 3.92 7.72 -15.32
CA GLU A 49 5.19 7.89 -16.00
C GLU A 49 5.98 6.58 -16.14
N GLU A 50 5.95 5.74 -15.11
CA GLU A 50 6.55 4.40 -15.06
C GLU A 50 5.84 3.45 -16.05
N ILE A 51 4.51 3.38 -16.00
CA ILE A 51 3.69 2.61 -16.96
C ILE A 51 3.97 3.04 -18.41
N LEU A 52 4.06 4.35 -18.66
CA LEU A 52 4.34 4.87 -20.00
C LEU A 52 5.76 4.56 -20.48
N ASN A 53 6.73 4.50 -19.57
CA ASN A 53 8.09 4.16 -19.90
C ASN A 53 8.21 2.66 -20.22
N ASP A 54 7.58 1.81 -19.42
CA ASP A 54 7.58 0.36 -19.61
C ASP A 54 6.86 -0.05 -20.89
N LEU A 55 5.75 0.61 -21.20
CA LEU A 55 5.06 0.41 -22.48
C LEU A 55 5.95 0.79 -23.67
N LYS A 56 6.68 1.92 -23.59
CA LYS A 56 7.62 2.32 -24.65
C LYS A 56 8.75 1.32 -24.82
N GLN A 57 9.32 0.81 -23.72
CA GLN A 57 10.36 -0.23 -23.77
C GLN A 57 9.83 -1.52 -24.38
N SER A 58 8.63 -1.96 -23.99
CA SER A 58 7.98 -3.16 -24.53
C SER A 58 7.75 -3.07 -26.04
N LEU A 59 7.35 -1.90 -26.54
CA LEU A 59 7.19 -1.66 -27.99
C LEU A 59 8.53 -1.69 -28.73
N LEU A 60 9.60 -1.15 -28.14
CA LEU A 60 10.94 -1.19 -28.72
C LEU A 60 11.48 -2.63 -28.76
N ASP A 61 11.32 -3.37 -27.66
CA ASP A 61 11.73 -4.76 -27.51
C ASP A 61 10.99 -5.66 -28.52
N GLY A 62 9.67 -5.48 -28.69
CA GLY A 62 8.89 -6.18 -29.70
C GLY A 62 9.33 -5.84 -31.14
N LYS A 63 9.72 -4.58 -31.41
CA LYS A 63 10.20 -4.15 -32.73
C LYS A 63 11.54 -4.78 -33.11
N ILE A 64 12.42 -5.01 -32.14
CA ILE A 64 13.71 -5.69 -32.36
C ILE A 64 13.60 -7.21 -32.26
N GLY A 65 12.40 -7.75 -32.05
CA GLY A 65 12.16 -9.19 -31.93
C GLY A 65 12.77 -9.80 -30.66
N LYS A 66 12.94 -9.00 -29.61
CA LYS A 66 13.42 -9.49 -28.32
C LYS A 66 12.31 -10.34 -27.71
N THR A 67 12.66 -11.57 -27.37
CA THR A 67 11.76 -12.54 -26.74
C THR A 67 12.42 -13.04 -25.47
N PHE A 68 11.61 -13.32 -24.46
CA PHE A 68 12.06 -13.92 -23.21
C PHE A 68 11.65 -15.40 -23.20
N PRO A 69 12.58 -16.33 -22.92
CA PRO A 69 12.26 -17.73 -22.67
C PRO A 69 11.24 -17.85 -21.55
N LEU A 70 10.31 -18.82 -21.66
CA LEU A 70 9.24 -18.99 -20.68
C LEU A 70 9.82 -19.24 -19.28
N GLU A 71 10.96 -19.91 -19.20
CA GLU A 71 11.66 -20.29 -17.97
C GLU A 71 12.25 -19.10 -17.22
N GLU A 72 12.49 -17.97 -17.88
CA GLU A 72 12.99 -16.73 -17.26
C GLU A 72 11.85 -15.93 -16.64
N LEU A 73 10.63 -16.02 -17.19
CA LEU A 73 9.46 -15.27 -16.72
C LEU A 73 8.90 -15.76 -15.38
N TRP A 74 9.22 -16.98 -14.96
CA TRP A 74 8.71 -17.59 -13.72
C TRP A 74 9.70 -17.52 -12.54
N GLN A 75 10.91 -16.98 -12.74
CA GLN A 75 11.95 -16.94 -11.69
C GLN A 75 11.74 -15.85 -10.64
N GLU A 76 10.80 -14.93 -10.83
CA GLU A 76 10.53 -13.85 -9.88
C GLU A 76 9.55 -14.22 -8.76
N THR A 77 9.25 -15.52 -8.57
CA THR A 77 8.21 -15.99 -7.64
C THR A 77 8.71 -16.82 -6.43
N ASP A 78 10.00 -16.76 -6.09
CA ASP A 78 10.54 -17.35 -4.84
C ASP A 78 10.87 -16.30 -3.77
#